data_AF-A0AAD7Z3G8-F1
#
_entry.id   AF-A0AAD7Z3G8-F1
#
_cell.length_a   1.000
_cell.length_b   1.000
_cell.length_c   1.000
_cell.angle_alpha   90.00
_cell.angle_beta   90.00
_cell.angle_gamma   90.00
#
_symmetry.space_group_name_H-M   'P 1'
#
loop_
_entity.id
_entity.type
_entity.pdbx_description
1 polymer ?
#
loop_
_entity_poly.entity_id
_entity_poly.type
_entity_poly.pdbx_seq_one_letter_code
_entity_poly.pdbx_strand_id
1 'polypeptide(L)'
;MFGSKTVFYLLTVFSACFGAVDIKKYLKVCDRNAIDVNDCMADAVQKGIAVMIHGIPELGVPPIDPYLQKEFRVEYKNNQILAKMILKNIYVEGLKEAKVHDARLRADDDKFHLEVDLTSPMVAVKAQYYGEGQFNSLKIVAYGDFNTTMTDLVYTWKLSGVTEKNGTETYVRIKDFYMRPDLASIVTEFRNENPESREFTDLGTRFANENWQTLYKEFLPYAQANWKRIGIKVANKLFLKVPYDQLFPSSL
;
A
#
# COMPACT_ATOMS: atom_id res chain seq x y z
N MET A 1 -19.78 -66.05 -24.88
CA MET A 1 -20.01 -64.61 -24.64
C MET A 1 -19.48 -64.28 -23.25
N PHE A 2 -18.41 -63.49 -23.14
CA PHE A 2 -18.11 -62.56 -22.04
C PHE A 2 -16.79 -61.87 -22.42
N GLY A 3 -16.90 -60.69 -23.02
CA GLY A 3 -15.77 -59.86 -23.40
C GLY A 3 -15.43 -58.89 -22.27
N SER A 4 -14.22 -58.98 -21.74
CA SER A 4 -13.68 -58.02 -20.78
C SER A 4 -13.21 -56.77 -21.54
N LYS A 5 -13.80 -55.61 -21.23
CA LYS A 5 -13.37 -54.31 -21.77
C LYS A 5 -12.35 -53.69 -20.82
N THR A 6 -11.08 -53.71 -21.19
CA THR A 6 -10.01 -52.98 -20.49
C THR A 6 -10.08 -51.51 -20.89
N VAL A 7 -10.42 -50.63 -19.96
CA VAL A 7 -10.39 -49.18 -20.14
C VAL A 7 -9.03 -48.67 -19.67
N PHE A 8 -8.22 -48.15 -20.60
CA PHE A 8 -6.97 -47.46 -20.30
C PHE A 8 -7.27 -45.99 -19.98
N TYR A 9 -7.02 -45.56 -18.74
CA TYR A 9 -7.01 -44.14 -18.38
C TYR A 9 -5.62 -43.56 -18.70
N LEU A 10 -5.53 -42.67 -19.68
CA LEU A 10 -4.35 -41.83 -19.91
C LEU A 10 -4.28 -40.76 -18.81
N LEU A 11 -3.35 -40.92 -17.87
CA LEU A 11 -2.94 -39.84 -16.96
C LEU A 11 -2.10 -38.82 -17.75
N THR A 12 -2.73 -37.73 -18.18
CA THR A 12 -2.01 -36.55 -18.66
C THR A 12 -1.35 -35.85 -17.47
N VAL A 13 -0.04 -36.01 -17.34
CA VAL A 13 0.78 -35.23 -16.42
C VAL A 13 0.81 -33.79 -16.93
N PHE A 14 -0.04 -32.93 -16.38
CA PHE A 14 0.11 -31.48 -16.51
C PHE A 14 1.38 -31.11 -15.74
N SER A 15 2.53 -31.11 -16.43
CA SER A 15 3.72 -30.48 -15.93
C SER A 15 3.42 -28.98 -15.88
N ALA A 16 3.08 -28.48 -14.69
CA ALA A 16 3.02 -27.05 -14.45
C ALA A 16 4.45 -26.52 -14.60
N CYS A 17 4.81 -26.11 -15.82
CA CYS A 17 5.89 -25.17 -16.01
C CYS A 17 5.49 -23.91 -15.23
N PHE A 18 5.98 -23.79 -14.00
CA PHE A 18 6.14 -22.50 -13.37
C PHE A 18 7.17 -21.75 -14.20
N GLY A 19 6.72 -21.12 -15.28
CA GLY A 19 7.55 -20.24 -16.07
C GLY A 19 8.08 -19.15 -15.16
N ALA A 20 9.40 -18.99 -15.09
CA ALA A 20 10.02 -17.91 -14.35
C ALA A 20 9.42 -16.58 -14.83
N VAL A 21 8.97 -15.74 -13.90
CA VAL A 21 8.44 -14.42 -14.24
C VAL A 21 9.59 -13.56 -14.72
N ASP A 22 9.60 -13.22 -16.02
CA ASP A 22 10.57 -12.27 -16.57
C ASP A 22 10.25 -10.85 -16.08
N ILE A 23 10.87 -10.48 -14.96
CA ILE A 23 10.60 -9.21 -14.29
C ILE A 23 11.01 -8.00 -15.11
N LYS A 24 11.92 -8.15 -16.09
CA LYS A 24 12.39 -7.07 -16.96
C LYS A 24 11.28 -6.52 -17.87
N LYS A 25 10.19 -7.28 -18.05
CA LYS A 25 8.98 -6.82 -18.73
C LYS A 25 8.22 -5.74 -17.95
N TYR A 26 8.36 -5.72 -16.63
CA TYR A 26 7.59 -4.86 -15.74
C TYR A 26 8.46 -3.82 -15.03
N LEU A 27 9.70 -4.18 -14.66
CA LEU A 27 10.58 -3.34 -13.86
C LEU A 27 11.93 -3.21 -14.54
N LYS A 28 12.48 -1.99 -14.51
CA LYS A 28 13.90 -1.80 -14.76
C LYS A 28 14.67 -2.48 -13.62
N VAL A 29 15.73 -3.19 -14.00
CA VAL A 29 16.60 -3.90 -13.09
C VAL A 29 17.92 -3.12 -12.96
N CYS A 30 18.45 -3.03 -11.75
CA CYS A 30 19.66 -2.28 -11.44
C CYS A 30 20.72 -3.21 -10.85
N ASP A 31 21.96 -3.04 -11.30
CA ASP A 31 23.09 -3.73 -10.69
C ASP A 31 23.32 -3.15 -9.28
N ARG A 32 23.22 -4.01 -8.27
CA ARG A 32 23.36 -3.61 -6.87
C ARG A 32 24.77 -3.14 -6.50
N ASN A 33 25.78 -3.47 -7.30
CA ASN A 33 27.18 -3.11 -7.08
C ASN A 33 27.65 -1.93 -7.95
N ALA A 34 26.81 -1.41 -8.83
CA ALA A 34 27.17 -0.30 -9.69
C ALA A 34 27.33 1.01 -8.91
N ILE A 35 28.27 1.86 -9.35
CA ILE A 35 28.53 3.17 -8.71
C ILE A 35 27.30 4.08 -8.78
N ASP A 36 26.49 3.94 -9.82
CA ASP A 36 25.26 4.70 -10.10
C ASP A 36 23.98 3.93 -9.69
N VAL A 37 24.08 2.93 -8.81
CA VAL A 37 22.94 2.10 -8.38
C VAL A 37 21.75 2.94 -7.90
N ASN A 38 21.99 4.02 -7.17
CA ASN A 38 20.93 4.88 -6.64
C ASN A 38 20.16 5.61 -7.75
N ASP A 39 20.87 6.18 -8.74
CA ASP A 39 20.27 6.82 -9.91
C ASP A 39 19.48 5.82 -10.75
N CYS A 40 20.05 4.62 -10.92
CA CYS A 40 19.35 3.52 -11.57
C CYS A 40 18.05 3.17 -10.82
N MET A 41 18.13 3.04 -9.50
CA MET A 41 17.01 2.68 -8.64
C MET A 41 15.92 3.76 -8.62
N ALA A 42 16.28 5.04 -8.65
CA ALA A 42 15.31 6.12 -8.73
C ALA A 42 14.47 6.00 -10.02
N ASP A 43 15.12 5.80 -11.17
CA ASP A 43 14.44 5.56 -12.44
C ASP A 43 13.64 4.24 -12.44
N ALA A 44 14.18 3.18 -11.82
CA ALA A 44 13.50 1.90 -11.71
C ALA A 44 12.22 1.99 -10.88
N VAL A 45 12.24 2.70 -9.76
CA VAL A 45 11.05 2.93 -8.93
C VAL A 45 10.05 3.82 -9.65
N GLN A 46 10.48 4.90 -10.32
CA GLN A 46 9.58 5.77 -11.09
C GLN A 46 8.83 5.00 -12.17
N LYS A 47 9.54 4.16 -12.94
CA LYS A 47 8.94 3.27 -13.95
C LYS A 47 8.06 2.20 -13.32
N GLY A 48 8.49 1.63 -12.20
CA GLY A 48 7.74 0.62 -11.47
C GLY A 48 6.39 1.15 -10.96
N ILE A 49 6.36 2.38 -10.43
CA ILE A 49 5.10 3.05 -10.05
C ILE A 49 4.16 3.14 -11.26
N ALA A 50 4.66 3.60 -12.41
CA ALA A 50 3.87 3.74 -13.62
C ALA A 50 3.25 2.40 -14.09
N VAL A 51 4.00 1.30 -13.99
CA VAL A 51 3.50 -0.05 -14.30
C VAL A 51 2.48 -0.52 -13.27
N MET A 52 2.71 -0.26 -11.98
CA MET A 52 1.83 -0.68 -10.91
C MET A 52 0.49 0.07 -10.84
N ILE A 53 0.33 1.21 -11.54
CA ILE A 53 -0.94 1.96 -11.63
C ILE A 53 -2.11 1.02 -11.91
N HIS A 54 -1.97 0.16 -12.92
CA HIS A 54 -2.98 -0.82 -13.33
C HIS A 54 -2.80 -2.21 -12.69
N GLY A 55 -1.80 -2.36 -11.82
CA GLY A 55 -1.41 -3.62 -11.21
C GLY A 55 -0.56 -4.51 -12.11
N ILE A 56 -0.09 -5.63 -11.56
CA ILE A 56 0.67 -6.65 -12.29
C ILE A 56 -0.01 -7.99 -11.98
N PRO A 57 -1.00 -8.42 -12.79
CA PRO A 57 -1.82 -9.61 -12.53
C PRO A 57 -1.01 -10.90 -12.31
N GLU A 58 0.07 -11.09 -13.07
CA GLU A 58 0.97 -12.24 -13.00
C GLU A 58 1.64 -12.34 -11.61
N LEU A 59 1.98 -11.19 -11.04
CA LEU A 59 2.53 -11.08 -9.70
C LEU A 59 1.42 -10.96 -8.64
N GLY A 60 0.18 -10.75 -9.06
CA GLY A 60 -0.97 -10.51 -8.20
C GLY A 60 -0.95 -9.12 -7.55
N VAL A 61 -0.07 -8.23 -7.99
CA VAL A 61 -0.01 -6.84 -7.52
C VAL A 61 -1.31 -6.15 -7.96
N PRO A 62 -2.14 -5.63 -7.03
CA PRO A 62 -3.35 -4.93 -7.41
C PRO A 62 -3.02 -3.57 -8.05
N PRO A 63 -3.97 -2.95 -8.77
CA PRO A 63 -3.87 -1.54 -9.14
C PRO A 63 -3.55 -0.67 -7.91
N ILE A 64 -2.63 0.28 -8.06
CA ILE A 64 -2.30 1.25 -7.02
C ILE A 64 -3.00 2.60 -7.23
N ASP A 65 -3.61 2.84 -8.40
CA ASP A 65 -4.37 4.06 -8.66
C ASP A 65 -5.57 3.81 -9.62
N PRO A 66 -6.82 3.73 -9.11
CA PRO A 66 -7.17 3.79 -7.70
C PRO A 66 -6.76 2.51 -6.96
N TYR A 67 -6.12 2.65 -5.79
CA TYR A 67 -5.91 1.53 -4.87
C TYR A 67 -7.17 1.27 -4.05
N LEU A 68 -7.66 0.03 -4.06
CA LEU A 68 -8.81 -0.39 -3.26
C LEU A 68 -8.38 -1.09 -1.97
N GLN A 69 -8.69 -0.46 -0.83
CA GLN A 69 -8.69 -1.10 0.48
C GLN A 69 -10.13 -1.41 0.91
N LYS A 70 -10.40 -2.68 1.21
CA LYS A 70 -11.75 -3.13 1.59
C LYS A 70 -12.27 -2.47 2.86
N GLU A 71 -11.41 -2.37 3.86
CA GLU A 71 -11.82 -1.91 5.18
C GLU A 71 -10.65 -1.37 6.00
N PHE A 72 -10.93 -0.33 6.79
CA PHE A 72 -10.07 0.21 7.84
C PHE A 72 -10.92 0.50 9.08
N ARG A 73 -10.39 0.16 10.26
CA ARG A 73 -11.05 0.45 11.54
C ARG A 73 -10.09 1.25 12.41
N VAL A 74 -10.62 2.30 13.02
CA VAL A 74 -9.92 3.12 14.00
C VAL A 74 -10.78 3.22 15.24
N GLU A 75 -10.14 3.05 16.39
CA GLU A 75 -10.71 3.36 17.68
C GLU A 75 -9.81 4.37 18.37
N TYR A 76 -10.40 5.50 18.72
CA TYR A 76 -9.78 6.59 19.45
C TYR A 76 -10.42 6.69 20.82
N LYS A 77 -9.61 6.75 21.86
CA LYS A 77 -10.08 6.89 23.23
C LYS A 77 -9.15 7.78 24.01
N ASN A 78 -9.73 8.79 24.66
CA ASN A 78 -9.08 9.58 25.69
C ASN A 78 -10.01 9.68 26.93
N ASN A 79 -9.69 10.57 27.87
CA ASN A 79 -10.42 10.69 29.13
C ASN A 79 -11.90 11.11 28.98
N GLN A 80 -12.28 11.74 27.87
CA GLN A 80 -13.62 12.30 27.67
C GLN A 80 -14.31 11.80 26.40
N ILE A 81 -13.54 11.34 25.42
CA ILE A 81 -14.01 10.97 24.09
C ILE A 81 -13.70 9.50 23.84
N LEU A 82 -14.71 8.76 23.39
CA LEU A 82 -14.56 7.48 22.71
C LEU A 82 -15.10 7.66 21.29
N ALA A 83 -14.30 7.34 20.29
CA ALA A 83 -14.73 7.37 18.90
C ALA A 83 -14.30 6.09 18.18
N LYS A 84 -15.23 5.49 17.45
CA LYS A 84 -14.99 4.34 16.57
C LYS A 84 -15.36 4.75 15.17
N MET A 85 -14.47 4.46 14.22
CA MET A 85 -14.72 4.72 12.80
C MET A 85 -14.37 3.49 12.00
N ILE A 86 -15.30 3.11 11.11
CA ILE A 86 -15.14 2.05 10.14
C ILE A 86 -15.23 2.69 8.77
N LEU A 87 -14.16 2.59 7.99
CA LEU A 87 -14.15 2.95 6.58
C LEU A 87 -14.24 1.68 5.74
N LYS A 88 -15.11 1.66 4.75
CA LYS A 88 -15.29 0.56 3.79
C LYS A 88 -15.16 1.08 2.37
N ASN A 89 -14.74 0.19 1.47
CA ASN A 89 -14.56 0.50 0.04
C ASN A 89 -13.73 1.78 -0.15
N ILE A 90 -12.54 1.76 0.42
CA ILE A 90 -11.62 2.89 0.46
C ILE A 90 -10.86 2.91 -0.86
N TYR A 91 -11.07 3.94 -1.66
CA TYR A 91 -10.35 4.21 -2.90
C TYR A 91 -9.32 5.31 -2.65
N VAL A 92 -8.06 5.02 -2.96
CA VAL A 92 -6.96 6.00 -2.92
C VAL A 92 -6.54 6.31 -4.34
N GLU A 93 -6.61 7.59 -4.72
CA GLU A 93 -6.31 8.11 -6.05
C GLU A 93 -5.19 9.15 -5.98
N GLY A 94 -4.41 9.29 -7.06
CA GLY A 94 -3.36 10.30 -7.20
C GLY A 94 -1.93 9.77 -7.02
N LEU A 95 -1.75 8.48 -6.70
CA LEU A 95 -0.43 7.85 -6.61
C LEU A 95 0.29 7.79 -7.97
N LYS A 96 -0.43 7.85 -9.09
CA LYS A 96 0.14 7.92 -10.44
C LYS A 96 0.95 9.21 -10.68
N GLU A 97 0.67 10.27 -9.93
CA GLU A 97 1.35 11.56 -10.05
C GLU A 97 2.60 11.65 -9.15
N ALA A 98 2.95 10.54 -8.47
CA ALA A 98 4.14 10.48 -7.63
C ALA A 98 5.42 10.65 -8.46
N LYS A 99 6.27 11.56 -8.01
CA LYS A 99 7.60 11.81 -8.57
C LYS A 99 8.66 11.32 -7.61
N VAL A 100 9.56 10.50 -8.11
CA VAL A 100 10.74 10.00 -7.40
C VAL A 100 11.87 11.02 -7.56
N HIS A 101 12.48 11.41 -6.44
CA HIS A 101 13.61 12.35 -6.42
C HIS A 101 14.93 11.66 -6.12
N ASP A 102 14.91 10.65 -5.26
CA ASP A 102 16.09 9.86 -4.91
C ASP A 102 15.65 8.46 -4.47
N ALA A 103 16.55 7.48 -4.63
CA ALA A 103 16.39 6.13 -4.12
C ALA A 103 17.74 5.59 -3.62
N ARG A 104 17.77 5.13 -2.37
CA ARG A 104 18.98 4.63 -1.71
C ARG A 104 18.81 3.16 -1.41
N LEU A 105 19.58 2.33 -2.11
CA LEU A 105 19.61 0.88 -1.94
C LEU A 105 20.75 0.47 -1.02
N ARG A 106 20.47 -0.42 -0.07
CA ARG A 106 21.47 -1.23 0.64
C ARG A 106 21.02 -2.67 0.57
N ALA A 107 21.72 -3.46 -0.23
CA ALA A 107 21.35 -4.82 -0.57
C ALA A 107 22.55 -5.74 -0.29
N ASP A 108 22.62 -6.21 0.95
CA ASP A 108 23.63 -7.13 1.44
C ASP A 108 23.12 -8.58 1.34
N ASP A 109 23.96 -9.57 1.60
CA ASP A 109 23.60 -10.99 1.48
C ASP A 109 22.42 -11.41 2.41
N ASP A 110 22.28 -10.78 3.58
CA ASP A 110 21.27 -11.11 4.60
C ASP A 110 20.22 -10.00 4.83
N LYS A 111 20.49 -8.78 4.35
CA LYS A 111 19.69 -7.59 4.64
C LYS A 111 19.35 -6.80 3.39
N PHE A 112 18.10 -6.37 3.34
CA PHE A 112 17.59 -5.51 2.28
C PHE A 112 17.02 -4.24 2.89
N HIS A 113 17.49 -3.08 2.41
CA HIS A 113 16.92 -1.79 2.72
C HIS A 113 16.80 -0.94 1.46
N LEU A 114 15.64 -0.36 1.26
CA LEU A 114 15.39 0.60 0.19
C LEU A 114 14.68 1.82 0.78
N GLU A 115 15.28 2.98 0.62
CA GLU A 115 14.63 4.27 0.86
C GLU A 115 14.34 4.95 -0.46
N VAL A 116 13.16 5.54 -0.62
CA VAL A 116 12.78 6.29 -1.81
C VAL A 116 12.16 7.60 -1.37
N ASP A 117 12.67 8.72 -1.87
CA ASP A 117 12.12 10.04 -1.60
C ASP A 117 11.18 10.45 -2.73
N LEU A 118 9.96 10.81 -2.37
CA LEU A 118 8.90 11.11 -3.32
C LEU A 118 8.17 12.40 -2.98
N THR A 119 7.55 12.96 -4.01
CA THR A 119 6.47 13.95 -3.85
C THR A 119 5.24 13.53 -4.62
N SER A 120 4.06 13.88 -4.11
CA SER A 120 2.80 13.79 -4.87
C SER A 120 2.04 15.12 -4.78
N PRO A 121 1.56 15.68 -5.89
CA PRO A 121 0.84 16.96 -5.88
C PRO A 121 -0.49 16.87 -5.13
N MET A 122 -1.21 15.75 -5.30
CA MET A 122 -2.50 15.53 -4.67
C MET A 122 -2.75 14.03 -4.48
N VAL A 123 -3.26 13.65 -3.31
CA VAL A 123 -3.81 12.32 -3.06
C VAL A 123 -5.22 12.48 -2.51
N ALA A 124 -6.18 11.79 -3.11
CA ALA A 124 -7.57 11.77 -2.66
C ALA A 124 -7.93 10.38 -2.11
N VAL A 125 -8.69 10.37 -1.02
CA VAL A 125 -9.25 9.14 -0.45
C VAL A 125 -10.75 9.28 -0.37
N LYS A 126 -11.46 8.31 -0.95
CA LYS A 126 -12.93 8.23 -0.91
C LYS A 126 -13.34 6.93 -0.26
N ALA A 127 -14.32 6.95 0.64
CA ALA A 127 -14.79 5.77 1.34
C ALA A 127 -16.25 5.93 1.79
N GLN A 128 -16.86 4.81 2.15
CA GLN A 128 -18.06 4.82 2.99
C GLN A 128 -17.62 4.75 4.44
N TYR A 129 -18.23 5.57 5.31
CA TYR A 129 -17.92 5.57 6.73
C TYR A 129 -19.12 5.18 7.58
N TYR A 130 -18.83 4.54 8.71
CA TYR A 130 -19.73 4.40 9.84
C TYR A 130 -18.94 4.80 11.09
N GLY A 131 -19.47 5.77 11.83
CA GLY A 131 -18.84 6.36 13.00
C GLY A 131 -19.74 6.33 14.22
N GLU A 132 -19.17 5.95 15.36
CA GLU A 132 -19.78 6.05 16.69
C GLU A 132 -18.91 6.94 17.57
N GLY A 133 -19.48 8.02 18.09
CA GLY A 133 -18.83 8.92 19.03
C GLY A 133 -19.56 8.93 20.37
N GLN A 134 -18.80 9.03 21.46
CA GLN A 134 -19.32 9.24 22.80
C GLN A 134 -18.54 10.34 23.49
N PHE A 135 -19.27 11.33 24.03
CA PHE A 135 -18.75 12.39 24.88
C PHE A 135 -19.59 12.46 26.15
N ASN A 136 -19.03 12.04 27.29
CA ASN A 136 -19.78 11.81 28.52
C ASN A 136 -21.00 10.88 28.28
N SER A 137 -22.23 11.38 28.51
CA SER A 137 -23.49 10.65 28.27
C SER A 137 -24.02 10.79 26.84
N LEU A 138 -23.50 11.73 26.05
CA LEU A 138 -23.93 11.95 24.67
C LEU A 138 -23.33 10.86 23.78
N LYS A 139 -24.18 10.21 22.99
CA LYS A 139 -23.79 9.24 21.96
C LYS A 139 -24.25 9.72 20.60
N ILE A 140 -23.36 9.67 19.63
CA ILE A 140 -23.58 10.13 18.26
C ILE A 140 -23.25 8.97 17.32
N VAL A 141 -24.15 8.68 16.39
CA VAL A 141 -23.91 7.73 15.30
C VAL A 141 -24.03 8.49 14.00
N ALA A 142 -23.04 8.39 13.12
CA ALA A 142 -23.05 9.03 11.81
C ALA A 142 -22.56 8.04 10.74
N TYR A 143 -23.13 8.09 9.55
CA TYR A 143 -22.75 7.20 8.46
C TYR A 143 -23.05 7.86 7.12
N GLY A 144 -22.32 7.44 6.08
CA GLY A 144 -22.48 7.94 4.72
C GLY A 144 -21.14 7.95 3.98
N ASP A 145 -20.90 9.00 3.20
CA ASP A 145 -19.70 9.12 2.37
C ASP A 145 -18.62 9.98 3.06
N PHE A 146 -17.37 9.55 2.93
CA PHE A 146 -16.18 10.23 3.41
C PHE A 146 -15.26 10.53 2.22
N ASN A 147 -14.83 11.79 2.10
CA ASN A 147 -13.81 12.19 1.15
C ASN A 147 -12.74 13.00 1.86
N THR A 148 -11.47 12.75 1.56
CA THR A 148 -10.37 13.62 1.99
C THR A 148 -9.39 13.84 0.85
N THR A 149 -8.91 15.07 0.72
CA THR A 149 -7.90 15.47 -0.25
C THR A 149 -6.70 16.03 0.49
N MET A 150 -5.52 15.52 0.15
CA MET A 150 -4.23 15.97 0.69
C MET A 150 -3.41 16.56 -0.46
N THR A 151 -2.75 17.70 -0.24
CA THR A 151 -1.93 18.36 -1.27
C THR A 151 -0.47 18.50 -0.86
N ASP A 152 0.39 18.56 -1.87
CA ASP A 152 1.83 18.82 -1.76
C ASP A 152 2.51 17.87 -0.78
N LEU A 153 2.30 16.57 -1.01
CA LEU A 153 2.84 15.52 -0.17
C LEU A 153 4.34 15.39 -0.44
N VAL A 154 5.14 15.40 0.62
CA VAL A 154 6.56 15.04 0.61
C VAL A 154 6.76 13.87 1.56
N TYR A 155 7.33 12.76 1.10
CA TYR A 155 7.47 11.57 1.94
C TYR A 155 8.63 10.68 1.48
N THR A 156 9.17 9.93 2.43
CA THR A 156 10.09 8.83 2.16
C THR A 156 9.40 7.50 2.39
N TRP A 157 9.44 6.61 1.40
CA TRP A 157 9.16 5.18 1.60
C TRP A 157 10.41 4.50 2.13
N LYS A 158 10.27 3.70 3.17
CA LYS A 158 11.35 2.87 3.71
C LYS A 158 10.89 1.43 3.75
N LEU A 159 11.56 0.58 2.99
CA LEU A 159 11.34 -0.87 2.96
C LEU A 159 12.51 -1.54 3.64
N SER A 160 12.23 -2.47 4.54
CA SER A 160 13.26 -3.32 5.15
C SER A 160 12.86 -4.78 5.06
N GLY A 161 13.81 -5.64 4.74
CA GLY A 161 13.60 -7.06 4.55
C GLY A 161 14.86 -7.89 4.83
N VAL A 162 14.66 -9.19 4.72
CA VAL A 162 15.73 -10.20 4.87
C VAL A 162 15.69 -11.12 3.66
N THR A 163 16.85 -11.69 3.33
CA THR A 163 16.91 -12.72 2.29
C THR A 163 16.42 -14.06 2.84
N GLU A 164 15.72 -14.83 2.02
CA GLU A 164 15.24 -16.17 2.35
C GLU A 164 15.51 -17.12 1.18
N LYS A 165 16.12 -18.28 1.46
CA LYS A 165 16.37 -19.32 0.45
C LYS A 165 15.12 -20.16 0.24
N ASN A 166 14.80 -20.42 -1.02
CA ASN A 166 13.80 -21.38 -1.45
C ASN A 166 14.38 -22.24 -2.57
N GLY A 167 14.81 -23.46 -2.23
CA GLY A 167 15.58 -24.30 -3.14
C GLY A 167 16.95 -23.70 -3.44
N THR A 168 17.25 -23.49 -4.73
CA THR A 168 18.50 -22.88 -5.20
C THR A 168 18.42 -21.36 -5.33
N GLU A 169 17.23 -20.79 -5.18
CA GLU A 169 17.00 -19.36 -5.37
C GLU A 169 16.89 -18.63 -4.03
N THR A 170 17.32 -17.37 -4.02
CA THR A 170 17.18 -16.46 -2.89
C THR A 170 16.10 -15.44 -3.22
N TYR A 171 15.23 -15.14 -2.28
CA TYR A 171 14.16 -14.15 -2.38
C TYR A 171 14.30 -13.11 -1.27
N VAL A 172 13.64 -11.96 -1.40
CA VAL A 172 13.59 -10.96 -0.31
C VAL A 172 12.23 -11.02 0.33
N ARG A 173 12.18 -11.25 1.64
CA ARG A 173 10.96 -11.02 2.41
C ARG A 173 10.99 -9.64 3.04
N ILE A 174 10.11 -8.77 2.58
CA ILE A 174 9.88 -7.47 3.22
C ILE A 174 9.20 -7.70 4.56
N LYS A 175 9.82 -7.21 5.63
CA LYS A 175 9.37 -7.34 7.02
C LYS A 175 8.80 -6.03 7.55
N ASP A 176 9.23 -4.90 7.00
CA ASP A 176 8.81 -3.58 7.43
C ASP A 176 8.58 -2.63 6.25
N PHE A 177 7.59 -1.77 6.41
CA PHE A 177 7.33 -0.63 5.55
C PHE A 177 6.99 0.56 6.41
N TYR A 178 7.64 1.68 6.15
CA TYR A 178 7.39 2.94 6.82
C TYR A 178 7.26 4.07 5.81
N MET A 179 6.33 4.99 6.10
CA MET A 179 6.26 6.29 5.47
C MET A 179 5.66 7.30 6.44
N ARG A 180 6.01 8.56 6.22
CA ARG A 180 5.41 9.71 6.90
C ARG A 180 5.34 10.86 5.91
N PRO A 181 4.15 11.17 5.39
CA PRO A 181 3.94 12.37 4.61
C PRO A 181 4.02 13.63 5.46
N ASP A 182 4.76 14.61 4.97
CA ASP A 182 4.52 16.01 5.29
C ASP A 182 3.59 16.57 4.20
N LEU A 183 2.61 17.37 4.62
CA LEU A 183 1.46 17.77 3.81
C LEU A 183 1.30 19.29 3.90
N ALA A 184 0.95 19.96 2.80
CA ALA A 184 0.61 21.38 2.84
C ALA A 184 -0.84 21.62 3.32
N SER A 185 -1.77 20.75 2.92
CA SER A 185 -3.17 20.86 3.32
C SER A 185 -3.87 19.50 3.39
N ILE A 186 -4.92 19.45 4.21
CA ILE A 186 -5.92 18.38 4.21
C ILE A 186 -7.29 19.03 4.21
N VAL A 187 -8.16 18.63 3.29
CA VAL A 187 -9.58 18.99 3.28
C VAL A 187 -10.40 17.72 3.35
N THR A 188 -11.24 17.60 4.38
CA THR A 188 -12.07 16.43 4.64
C THR A 188 -13.54 16.80 4.63
N GLU A 189 -14.35 15.93 4.05
CA GLU A 189 -15.80 16.04 3.98
C GLU A 189 -16.44 14.74 4.45
N PHE A 190 -17.44 14.87 5.33
CA PHE A 190 -18.33 13.78 5.73
C PHE A 190 -19.74 14.13 5.29
N ARG A 191 -20.29 13.35 4.35
CA ARG A 191 -21.70 13.41 3.98
C ARG A 191 -22.48 12.48 4.89
N ASN A 192 -23.21 13.05 5.84
CA ASN A 192 -24.00 12.29 6.80
C ASN A 192 -25.42 12.00 6.29
N GLU A 193 -25.78 10.72 6.29
CA GLU A 193 -27.09 10.19 5.95
C GLU A 193 -28.00 10.01 7.18
N ASN A 194 -27.46 10.12 8.41
CA ASN A 194 -28.25 10.14 9.63
C ASN A 194 -28.74 11.57 9.96
N PRO A 195 -30.06 11.85 9.89
CA PRO A 195 -30.60 13.18 10.18
C PRO A 195 -30.35 13.63 11.63
N GLU A 196 -30.35 12.71 12.60
CA GLU A 196 -30.23 13.02 14.03
C GLU A 196 -28.83 13.53 14.42
N SER A 197 -27.81 13.24 13.60
CA SER A 197 -26.43 13.61 13.87
C SER A 197 -25.81 14.52 12.80
N ARG A 198 -26.63 15.04 11.86
CA ARG A 198 -26.14 15.88 10.77
C ARG A 198 -25.45 17.14 11.28
N GLU A 199 -26.10 17.89 12.17
CA GLU A 199 -25.51 19.11 12.74
C GLU A 199 -24.19 18.85 13.47
N PHE A 200 -24.10 17.73 14.19
CA PHE A 200 -22.86 17.31 14.87
C PHE A 200 -21.76 16.93 13.88
N THR A 201 -22.10 16.28 12.77
CA THR A 201 -21.13 15.92 11.73
C THR A 201 -20.65 17.15 10.98
N ASP A 202 -21.53 18.12 10.70
CA ASP A 202 -21.16 19.38 10.05
C ASP A 202 -20.23 20.19 10.95
N LEU A 203 -20.54 20.27 12.25
CA LEU A 203 -19.67 20.90 13.24
C LEU A 203 -18.32 20.18 13.34
N GLY A 204 -18.33 18.85 13.44
CA GLY A 204 -17.12 18.03 13.51
C GLY A 204 -16.25 18.15 12.26
N THR A 205 -16.85 18.25 11.08
CA THR A 205 -16.14 18.43 9.81
C THR A 205 -15.46 19.80 9.74
N ARG A 206 -16.17 20.87 10.12
CA ARG A 206 -15.55 22.21 10.21
C ARG A 206 -14.40 22.23 11.21
N PHE A 207 -14.62 21.69 12.41
CA PHE A 207 -13.57 21.58 13.42
C PHE A 207 -12.38 20.79 12.89
N ALA A 208 -12.60 19.68 12.16
CA ALA A 208 -11.54 18.87 11.62
C ALA A 208 -10.70 19.60 10.57
N ASN A 209 -11.35 20.36 9.69
CA ASN A 209 -10.67 21.16 8.67
C ASN A 209 -9.94 22.37 9.27
N GLU A 210 -10.51 23.03 10.29
CA GLU A 210 -9.85 24.14 11.01
C GLU A 210 -8.62 23.67 11.81
N ASN A 211 -8.64 22.42 12.30
CA ASN A 211 -7.61 21.86 13.19
C ASN A 211 -6.83 20.71 12.54
N TRP A 212 -6.78 20.66 11.21
CA TRP A 212 -6.29 19.50 10.47
C TRP A 212 -4.85 19.12 10.82
N GLN A 213 -3.97 20.09 11.12
CA GLN A 213 -2.57 19.78 11.49
C GLN A 213 -2.47 18.99 12.79
N THR A 214 -3.27 19.37 13.78
CA THR A 214 -3.29 18.72 15.09
C THR A 214 -3.88 17.32 14.97
N LEU A 215 -5.02 17.20 14.28
CA LEU A 215 -5.66 15.91 14.06
C LEU A 215 -4.80 14.99 13.20
N TYR A 216 -4.12 15.52 12.18
CA TYR A 216 -3.18 14.73 11.37
C TYR A 216 -2.12 14.08 12.25
N LYS A 217 -1.49 14.83 13.16
CA LYS A 217 -0.48 14.30 14.09
C LYS A 217 -1.06 13.24 15.03
N GLU A 218 -2.27 13.46 15.53
CA GLU A 218 -2.97 12.53 16.43
C GLU A 218 -3.31 11.20 15.72
N PHE A 219 -3.79 11.26 14.47
CA PHE A 219 -4.23 10.08 13.72
C PHE A 219 -3.13 9.42 12.88
N LEU A 220 -1.99 10.10 12.65
CA LEU A 220 -0.88 9.59 11.87
C LEU A 220 -0.40 8.18 12.29
N PRO A 221 -0.28 7.84 13.59
CA PRO A 221 0.13 6.48 13.99
C PRO A 221 -0.80 5.38 13.48
N TYR A 222 -2.12 5.64 13.41
CA TYR A 222 -3.09 4.68 12.88
C TYR A 222 -2.94 4.52 11.37
N ALA A 223 -2.72 5.62 10.66
CA ALA A 223 -2.45 5.61 9.23
C ALA A 223 -1.14 4.86 8.92
N GLN A 224 -0.08 5.11 9.68
CA GLN A 224 1.21 4.42 9.55
C GLN A 224 1.10 2.92 9.77
N ALA A 225 0.36 2.47 10.79
CA ALA A 225 0.11 1.05 11.01
C ALA A 225 -0.63 0.41 9.82
N ASN A 226 -1.60 1.12 9.24
CA ASN A 226 -2.32 0.65 8.06
C ASN A 226 -1.42 0.59 6.82
N TRP A 227 -0.65 1.64 6.55
CA TRP A 227 0.29 1.69 5.42
C TRP A 227 1.37 0.63 5.55
N LYS A 228 1.91 0.39 6.75
CA LYS A 228 2.85 -0.71 7.01
C LYS A 228 2.28 -2.05 6.57
N ARG A 229 1.06 -2.38 7.02
CA ARG A 229 0.38 -3.64 6.66
C ARG A 229 0.17 -3.75 5.14
N ILE A 230 -0.27 -2.68 4.50
CA ILE A 230 -0.54 -2.64 3.05
C ILE A 230 0.76 -2.75 2.27
N GLY A 231 1.75 -1.94 2.59
CA GLY A 231 3.06 -1.89 1.94
C GLY A 231 3.78 -3.22 2.00
N ILE A 232 3.86 -3.86 3.19
CA ILE A 232 4.43 -5.21 3.33
C ILE A 232 3.68 -6.22 2.45
N LYS A 233 2.34 -6.18 2.46
CA LYS A 233 1.52 -7.11 1.68
C LYS A 233 1.74 -6.94 0.18
N VAL A 234 1.73 -5.71 -0.32
CA VAL A 234 1.89 -5.40 -1.75
C VAL A 234 3.32 -5.70 -2.19
N ALA A 235 4.32 -5.22 -1.45
CA ALA A 235 5.73 -5.47 -1.76
C ALA A 235 6.02 -6.99 -1.83
N ASN A 236 5.57 -7.77 -0.85
CA ASN A 236 5.80 -9.21 -0.87
C ASN A 236 5.09 -9.97 -2.01
N LYS A 237 4.15 -9.37 -2.75
CA LYS A 237 3.63 -9.97 -3.99
C LYS A 237 4.65 -9.94 -5.12
N LEU A 238 5.58 -8.98 -5.07
CA LEU A 238 6.69 -8.84 -6.01
C LEU A 238 7.93 -9.58 -5.49
N PHE A 239 8.44 -9.21 -4.31
CA PHE A 239 9.75 -9.65 -3.80
C PHE A 239 9.83 -11.14 -3.43
N LEU A 240 8.69 -11.81 -3.20
CA LEU A 240 8.65 -13.27 -2.95
C LEU A 240 8.36 -14.11 -4.21
N LYS A 241 8.12 -13.46 -5.35
CA LYS A 241 7.86 -14.15 -6.63
C LYS A 241 9.01 -14.03 -7.62
N VAL A 242 9.92 -13.10 -7.38
CA VAL A 242 11.06 -12.85 -8.26
C VAL A 242 12.33 -13.06 -7.45
N PRO A 243 13.27 -13.89 -7.92
CA PRO A 243 14.55 -14.10 -7.25
C PRO A 243 15.31 -12.78 -7.05
N TYR A 244 16.02 -12.69 -5.93
CA TYR A 244 16.83 -11.55 -5.52
C TYR A 244 17.82 -11.13 -6.61
N ASP A 245 18.56 -12.07 -7.19
CA ASP A 245 19.54 -11.78 -8.25
C ASP A 245 18.90 -11.36 -9.59
N GLN A 246 17.58 -11.56 -9.77
CA GLN A 246 16.86 -11.01 -10.92
C GLN A 246 16.35 -9.58 -10.66
N LEU A 247 15.98 -9.27 -9.42
CA LEU A 247 15.56 -7.92 -9.02
C LEU A 247 16.77 -6.98 -8.87
N PHE A 248 17.85 -7.49 -8.31
CA PHE A 248 19.07 -6.78 -7.95
C PHE A 248 20.28 -7.62 -8.36
N PRO A 249 20.54 -7.82 -9.66
CA PRO A 249 21.71 -8.56 -10.11
C PRO A 249 22.99 -7.92 -9.58
N SER A 250 24.03 -8.74 -9.45
CA SER A 250 25.41 -8.26 -9.35
C SER A 250 26.12 -8.65 -10.64
N SER A 251 26.52 -7.67 -11.45
CA SER A 251 27.56 -7.96 -12.44
C SER A 251 28.85 -8.10 -11.65
N LEU A 252 29.56 -9.22 -11.82
CA LEU A 252 30.96 -9.30 -11.43
C LEU A 252 31.81 -8.52 -12.44
#